data_AF-A0A662YEQ0-F1
#
_entry.id   AF-A0A662YEQ0-F1
#
_cell.length_a   1.000
_cell.length_b   1.000
_cell.length_c   1.000
_cell.angle_alpha   90.00
_cell.angle_beta   90.00
_cell.angle_gamma   90.00
#
_symmetry.space_group_name_H-M   'P 1'
#
loop_
_entity.id
_entity.type
_entity.pdbx_description
1 polymer ?
#
loop_
_entity_poly.entity_id
_entity_poly.type
_entity_poly.pdbx_seq_one_letter_code
_entity_poly.pdbx_strand_id
1 'polypeptide(L)'
;MKKQRNAAGFFTAGNGASPAALTLPSLRLRPWQTLHGGSLYVLDARAVHPCDKNPRKIAGFDLDGTLIVTKSGKRFAQNKEDWKWFHPTLVRDKLAQLVGDGYMLVIFSNQNGIAKGKVSAAEVQRKVEAIVKKLDLPMLVFLGTDDNLMRKPRVGAWKEMLKLLGADGEEAVDKQSSLYCGDAAGRPKIAGRAKDFAATDYKFALNLGIRFHTPDDFFFDSKQRIHTRPDTWELGFDPHSIAISDASAGKCAICQHTKLPIRCFEMDVPKPLAMHLNAFRSLTEQKKIPDIAIHGYYKNFVSPTVSASKKHGMSLNCENDILCLV
;
A
#
# COMPACT_ATOMS: atom_id res chain seq x y z
N MET A 1 -1.34 -15.84 -29.92
CA MET A 1 -1.45 -16.87 -28.86
C MET A 1 -0.07 -17.16 -28.28
N LYS A 2 0.33 -16.49 -27.19
CA LYS A 2 1.56 -16.81 -26.44
C LYS A 2 1.15 -17.51 -25.15
N LYS A 3 1.53 -18.79 -25.01
CA LYS A 3 1.29 -19.63 -23.82
C LYS A 3 1.97 -19.01 -22.60
N GLN A 4 1.19 -18.61 -21.60
CA GLN A 4 1.68 -18.40 -20.24
C GLN A 4 2.18 -19.74 -19.69
N ARG A 5 3.45 -19.80 -19.30
CA ARG A 5 3.98 -20.92 -18.51
C ARG A 5 3.44 -20.78 -17.08
N ASN A 6 2.51 -21.65 -16.72
CA ASN A 6 2.15 -21.91 -15.33
C ASN A 6 3.37 -22.51 -14.61
N ALA A 7 3.95 -21.77 -13.68
CA ALA A 7 4.86 -22.32 -12.68
C ALA A 7 4.07 -22.59 -11.39
N ALA A 8 3.38 -23.73 -11.37
CA ALA A 8 2.86 -24.31 -10.14
C ALA A 8 4.03 -25.02 -9.43
N GLY A 9 4.26 -24.69 -8.14
CA GLY A 9 5.19 -25.42 -7.27
C GLY A 9 6.26 -24.56 -6.62
N PHE A 10 5.88 -23.74 -5.63
CA PHE A 10 6.84 -23.18 -4.64
C PHE A 10 6.93 -24.02 -3.37
N PHE A 11 6.03 -25.01 -3.20
CA PHE A 11 6.02 -25.95 -2.08
C PHE A 11 5.76 -27.36 -2.61
N THR A 12 6.78 -28.02 -3.15
CA THR A 12 6.79 -29.48 -3.31
C THR A 12 7.66 -30.05 -2.20
N ALA A 13 7.07 -30.89 -1.35
CA ALA A 13 7.80 -31.68 -0.37
C ALA A 13 8.79 -32.60 -1.10
N GLY A 14 10.07 -32.22 -1.10
CA GLY A 14 11.15 -33.08 -1.55
C GLY A 14 11.45 -34.13 -0.49
N ASN A 15 11.23 -35.40 -0.83
CA ASN A 15 11.67 -36.55 -0.06
C ASN A 15 13.21 -36.61 0.01
N GLY A 16 13.74 -36.93 1.19
CA GLY A 16 14.94 -37.77 1.29
C GLY A 16 16.30 -37.08 1.44
N ALA A 17 16.46 -36.18 2.40
CA ALA A 17 17.72 -35.99 3.13
C ALA A 17 17.39 -35.25 4.44
N SER A 18 17.82 -35.79 5.59
CA SER A 18 17.73 -35.05 6.85
C SER A 18 18.60 -33.80 6.70
N PRO A 19 18.03 -32.57 6.71
CA PRO A 19 18.86 -31.40 6.56
C PRO A 19 19.70 -31.27 7.83
N ALA A 20 21.01 -31.12 7.69
CA ALA A 20 21.82 -30.55 8.76
C ALA A 20 21.08 -29.30 9.24
N ALA A 21 20.72 -29.26 10.53
CA ALA A 21 19.92 -28.18 11.09
C ALA A 21 20.54 -26.84 10.70
N LEU A 22 19.90 -26.13 9.77
CA LEU A 22 20.45 -24.93 9.18
C LEU A 22 20.50 -23.90 10.31
N THR A 23 21.70 -23.64 10.85
CA THR A 23 21.88 -22.71 11.97
C THR A 23 21.44 -21.32 11.51
N LEU A 24 20.30 -20.86 12.03
CA LEU A 24 19.76 -19.56 11.67
C LEU A 24 20.66 -18.45 12.24
N PRO A 25 20.89 -17.37 11.49
CA PRO A 25 21.65 -16.22 11.97
C PRO A 25 20.98 -15.59 13.20
N SER A 26 21.77 -15.27 14.22
CA SER A 26 21.29 -14.57 15.41
C SER A 26 20.97 -13.10 15.10
N LEU A 27 19.83 -12.63 15.62
CA LEU A 27 19.44 -11.23 15.48
C LEU A 27 20.29 -10.34 16.40
N ARG A 28 20.52 -9.09 15.99
CA ARG A 28 21.10 -8.05 16.83
C ARG A 28 20.21 -6.81 16.79
N LEU A 29 19.63 -6.46 17.94
CA LEU A 29 18.89 -5.21 18.08
C LEU A 29 19.85 -4.02 18.08
N ARG A 30 19.66 -3.12 17.13
CA ARG A 30 20.32 -1.81 17.08
C ARG A 30 19.39 -0.75 17.71
N PRO A 31 19.92 0.43 18.10
CA PRO A 31 19.10 1.49 18.66
C PRO A 31 17.92 1.86 17.75
N TRP A 32 16.78 2.11 18.38
CA TRP A 32 15.57 2.58 17.72
C TRP A 32 15.83 3.90 16.99
N GLN A 33 15.38 4.00 15.74
CA GLN A 33 15.58 5.20 14.92
C GLN A 33 14.24 5.90 14.66
N THR A 34 14.31 7.22 14.70
CA THR A 34 13.21 8.12 14.34
C THR A 34 13.62 8.90 13.10
N LEU A 35 12.89 8.71 12.01
CA LEU A 35 13.16 9.35 10.73
C LEU A 35 12.00 10.28 10.35
N HIS A 36 12.28 11.21 9.43
CA HIS A 36 11.27 12.11 8.84
C HIS A 36 10.40 12.82 9.89
N GLY A 37 11.02 13.36 10.95
CA GLY A 37 10.31 14.10 11.99
C GLY A 37 9.32 13.26 12.83
N GLY A 38 9.48 11.93 12.88
CA GLY A 38 8.57 11.04 13.60
C GLY A 38 7.50 10.38 12.74
N SER A 39 7.48 10.68 11.43
CA SER A 39 6.59 10.02 10.47
C SER A 39 6.96 8.57 10.17
N LEU A 40 8.20 8.16 10.47
CA LEU A 40 8.69 6.81 10.31
C LEU A 40 9.58 6.42 11.48
N TYR A 41 9.25 5.29 12.12
CA TYR A 41 10.15 4.65 13.08
C TYR A 41 10.74 3.37 12.51
N VAL A 42 11.99 3.09 12.87
CA VAL A 42 12.73 1.93 12.38
C VAL A 42 13.34 1.16 13.54
N LEU A 43 13.10 -0.16 13.56
CA LEU A 43 13.85 -1.11 14.38
C LEU A 43 14.70 -1.97 13.45
N ASP A 44 16.02 -1.88 13.63
CA ASP A 44 16.98 -2.70 12.89
C ASP A 44 17.44 -3.87 13.78
N ALA A 45 16.93 -5.05 13.45
CA ALA A 45 17.25 -6.32 14.10
C ALA A 45 18.02 -7.27 13.17
N ARG A 46 18.68 -6.74 12.12
CA ARG A 46 19.42 -7.58 11.16
C ARG A 46 20.56 -8.33 11.85
N ALA A 47 20.98 -9.43 11.23
CA ALA A 47 22.11 -10.24 11.68
C ALA A 47 23.40 -9.41 11.84
N VAL A 48 24.33 -9.91 12.66
CA VAL A 48 25.65 -9.29 12.86
C VAL A 48 26.47 -9.30 11.57
N HIS A 49 26.44 -10.43 10.87
CA HIS A 49 27.03 -10.62 9.54
C HIS A 49 25.90 -10.81 8.54
N PRO A 50 25.41 -9.74 7.89
CA PRO A 50 24.37 -9.87 6.89
C PRO A 50 24.87 -10.70 5.71
N CYS A 51 23.96 -11.47 5.10
CA CYS A 51 24.23 -12.13 3.85
C CYS A 51 24.34 -11.06 2.75
N ASP A 52 25.52 -10.88 2.16
CA ASP A 52 25.82 -9.85 1.17
C ASP A 52 25.35 -10.19 -0.26
N LYS A 53 24.35 -11.07 -0.39
CA LYS A 53 23.79 -11.45 -1.70
C LYS A 53 23.09 -10.25 -2.34
N ASN A 54 23.59 -9.84 -3.51
CA ASN A 54 22.96 -8.87 -4.40
C ASN A 54 22.64 -9.55 -5.75
N PRO A 55 21.44 -9.35 -6.32
CA PRO A 55 20.32 -8.62 -5.74
C PRO A 55 19.69 -9.36 -4.54
N ARG A 56 19.16 -8.60 -3.57
CA ARG A 56 18.60 -9.14 -2.32
C ARG A 56 17.19 -9.69 -2.54
N LYS A 57 16.87 -10.82 -1.91
CA LYS A 57 15.48 -11.33 -1.84
C LYS A 57 14.81 -10.78 -0.59
N ILE A 58 13.66 -10.15 -0.74
CA ILE A 58 12.92 -9.54 0.37
C ILE A 58 11.61 -10.28 0.59
N ALA A 59 11.36 -10.69 1.83
CA ALA A 59 10.06 -11.16 2.28
C ALA A 59 9.49 -10.12 3.24
N GLY A 60 8.61 -9.28 2.70
CA GLY A 60 7.95 -8.22 3.43
C GLY A 60 6.63 -8.70 4.05
N PHE A 61 6.30 -8.20 5.24
CA PHE A 61 5.08 -8.54 5.96
C PHE A 61 4.40 -7.30 6.52
N ASP A 62 3.07 -7.29 6.54
CA ASP A 62 2.32 -6.48 7.49
C ASP A 62 2.41 -7.08 8.91
N LEU A 63 2.04 -6.31 9.93
CA LEU A 63 2.05 -6.76 11.33
C LEU A 63 0.65 -7.18 11.83
N ASP A 64 -0.25 -6.21 11.99
CA ASP A 64 -1.53 -6.36 12.68
C ASP A 64 -2.59 -6.92 11.72
N GLY A 65 -3.00 -8.17 11.92
CA GLY A 65 -3.87 -8.93 11.01
C GLY A 65 -3.10 -9.99 10.20
N THR A 66 -1.76 -9.92 10.22
CA THR A 66 -0.87 -10.74 9.38
C THR A 66 0.03 -11.66 10.20
N LEU A 67 0.97 -11.10 10.97
CA LEU A 67 1.84 -11.90 11.86
C LEU A 67 1.18 -12.08 13.23
N ILE A 68 0.44 -11.07 13.68
CA ILE A 68 -0.29 -11.07 14.94
C ILE A 68 -1.76 -10.72 14.72
N VAL A 69 -2.62 -11.21 15.59
CA VAL A 69 -4.03 -10.82 15.69
C VAL A 69 -4.36 -10.47 17.13
N THR A 70 -5.46 -9.77 17.37
CA THR A 70 -5.89 -9.46 18.74
C THR A 70 -6.31 -10.74 19.48
N LYS A 71 -6.05 -10.78 20.79
CA LYS A 71 -6.58 -11.84 21.65
C LYS A 71 -8.07 -11.66 21.87
N SER A 72 -8.51 -10.41 21.97
CA SER A 72 -9.90 -10.01 22.17
C SER A 72 -10.82 -10.32 20.98
N GLY A 73 -10.25 -10.58 19.79
CA GLY A 73 -11.01 -10.72 18.53
C GLY A 73 -11.53 -9.39 17.98
N LYS A 74 -11.24 -8.26 18.65
CA LYS A 74 -11.56 -6.93 18.12
C LYS A 74 -10.61 -6.57 17.01
N ARG A 75 -11.06 -5.67 16.14
CA ARG A 75 -10.25 -5.23 15.01
C ARG A 75 -8.99 -4.45 15.41
N PHE A 76 -9.06 -3.68 16.49
CA PHE A 76 -7.93 -2.92 17.03
C PHE A 76 -7.59 -3.43 18.42
N ALA A 77 -6.29 -3.54 18.72
CA ALA A 77 -5.82 -3.95 20.03
C ALA A 77 -6.31 -2.98 21.11
N GLN A 78 -6.81 -3.51 22.22
CA GLN A 78 -7.32 -2.70 23.32
C GLN A 78 -6.21 -2.20 24.26
N ASN A 79 -5.09 -2.92 24.32
CA ASN A 79 -3.92 -2.60 25.12
C ASN A 79 -2.67 -3.27 24.51
N LYS A 80 -1.51 -3.06 25.14
CA LYS A 80 -0.21 -3.56 24.66
C LYS A 80 -0.07 -5.10 24.74
N GLU A 81 -0.90 -5.77 25.53
CA GLU A 81 -0.93 -7.23 25.69
C GLU A 81 -1.94 -7.94 24.77
N ASP A 82 -2.86 -7.20 24.16
CA ASP A 82 -3.94 -7.69 23.30
C ASP A 82 -3.45 -8.08 21.90
N TRP A 83 -2.48 -9.00 21.86
CA TRP A 83 -2.01 -9.64 20.65
C TRP A 83 -1.61 -11.09 20.92
N LYS A 84 -1.85 -11.94 19.93
CA LYS A 84 -1.37 -13.32 19.81
C LYS A 84 -0.85 -13.52 18.39
N TRP A 85 -0.06 -14.56 18.18
CA TRP A 85 0.33 -14.94 16.82
C TRP A 85 -0.91 -15.25 15.97
N PHE A 86 -0.85 -14.89 14.69
CA PHE A 86 -1.88 -15.28 13.71
C PHE A 86 -2.06 -16.80 13.71
N HIS A 87 -0.96 -17.55 13.81
CA HIS A 87 -0.94 -18.97 14.08
C HIS A 87 0.21 -19.30 15.06
N PRO A 88 0.01 -20.15 16.08
CA PRO A 88 0.98 -20.37 17.16
C PRO A 88 2.36 -20.86 16.71
N THR A 89 2.44 -21.64 15.62
CA THR A 89 3.71 -22.22 15.12
C THR A 89 4.09 -21.71 13.73
N LEU A 90 3.19 -21.88 12.75
CA LEU A 90 3.39 -21.52 11.34
C LEU A 90 3.95 -20.12 11.07
N VAL A 91 3.61 -19.11 11.89
CA VAL A 91 4.19 -17.77 11.74
C VAL A 91 5.71 -17.81 11.87
N ARG A 92 6.23 -18.43 12.93
CA ARG A 92 7.67 -18.53 13.12
C ARG A 92 8.30 -19.50 12.11
N ASP A 93 7.67 -20.64 11.86
CA ASP A 93 8.22 -21.69 11.00
C ASP A 93 8.41 -21.22 9.55
N LYS A 94 7.39 -20.57 8.95
CA LYS A 94 7.49 -20.04 7.58
C LYS A 94 8.50 -18.90 7.48
N LEU A 95 8.59 -18.03 8.49
CA LEU A 95 9.60 -16.95 8.52
C LEU A 95 11.02 -17.50 8.67
N ALA A 96 11.21 -18.53 9.49
CA ALA A 96 12.50 -19.21 9.65
C ALA A 96 12.93 -19.91 8.36
N GLN A 97 11.99 -20.57 7.66
CA GLN A 97 12.23 -21.16 6.35
C GLN A 97 12.70 -20.09 5.35
N LEU A 98 12.03 -18.94 5.27
CA LEU A 98 12.45 -17.84 4.41
C LEU A 98 13.87 -17.35 4.71
N VAL A 99 14.24 -17.22 5.99
CA VAL A 99 15.62 -16.87 6.37
C VAL A 99 16.60 -17.94 5.88
N GLY A 100 16.28 -19.23 6.04
CA GLY A 100 17.09 -20.33 5.52
C GLY A 100 17.23 -20.31 3.99
N ASP A 101 16.17 -19.91 3.29
CA ASP A 101 16.16 -19.73 1.84
C ASP A 101 16.89 -18.44 1.40
N GLY A 102 17.44 -17.67 2.34
CA GLY A 102 18.23 -16.47 2.08
C GLY A 102 17.41 -15.21 1.83
N TYR A 103 16.17 -15.14 2.33
CA TYR A 103 15.36 -13.93 2.32
C TYR A 103 15.73 -13.01 3.50
N MET A 104 15.75 -11.70 3.22
CA MET A 104 15.69 -10.69 4.26
C MET A 104 14.24 -10.48 4.68
N LEU A 105 13.95 -10.66 5.97
CA LEU A 105 12.64 -10.38 6.53
C LEU A 105 12.49 -8.89 6.79
N VAL A 106 11.34 -8.33 6.40
CA VAL A 106 11.02 -6.92 6.66
C VAL A 106 9.56 -6.79 7.06
N ILE A 107 9.28 -6.03 8.12
CA ILE A 107 7.92 -5.68 8.52
C ILE A 107 7.65 -4.23 8.12
N PHE A 108 6.54 -3.98 7.44
CA PHE A 108 6.03 -2.65 7.15
C PHE A 108 4.64 -2.52 7.76
N SER A 109 4.46 -1.61 8.72
CA SER A 109 3.18 -1.43 9.42
C SER A 109 2.75 0.03 9.50
N ASN A 110 1.44 0.25 9.39
CA ASN A 110 0.80 1.55 9.46
C ASN A 110 0.31 1.82 10.90
N GLN A 111 0.95 2.73 11.64
CA GLN A 111 0.73 2.99 13.07
C GLN A 111 0.18 4.39 13.36
N ASN A 112 -0.95 4.75 12.73
CA ASN A 112 -1.60 6.06 12.88
C ASN A 112 -2.04 6.41 14.29
N GLY A 113 -2.09 5.42 15.18
CA GLY A 113 -2.38 5.66 16.60
C GLY A 113 -1.36 6.60 17.24
N ILE A 114 -0.09 6.58 16.78
CA ILE A 114 0.98 7.44 17.30
C ILE A 114 0.71 8.91 16.96
N ALA A 115 0.57 9.22 15.67
CA ALA A 115 0.30 10.59 15.21
C ALA A 115 -1.02 11.17 15.76
N LYS A 116 -2.00 10.30 16.04
CA LYS A 116 -3.29 10.68 16.65
C LYS A 116 -3.26 10.76 18.17
N GLY A 117 -2.11 10.56 18.81
CA GLY A 117 -1.96 10.59 20.28
C GLY A 117 -2.72 9.47 21.02
N LYS A 118 -3.13 8.40 20.32
CA LYS A 118 -3.89 7.28 20.89
C LYS A 118 -2.99 6.23 21.55
N VAL A 119 -1.73 6.14 21.12
CA VAL A 119 -0.70 5.26 21.68
C VAL A 119 0.64 5.98 21.58
N SER A 120 1.51 5.83 22.57
CA SER A 120 2.85 6.44 22.52
C SER A 120 3.80 5.64 21.62
N ALA A 121 4.78 6.32 21.02
CA ALA A 121 5.84 5.65 20.26
C ALA A 121 6.61 4.63 21.12
N ALA A 122 6.83 4.94 22.40
CA ALA A 122 7.52 4.05 23.34
C ALA A 122 6.74 2.75 23.62
N GLU A 123 5.40 2.80 23.67
CA GLU A 123 4.56 1.60 23.81
C GLU A 123 4.63 0.72 22.57
N VAL A 124 4.57 1.32 21.38
CA VAL A 124 4.69 0.60 20.11
C VAL A 124 6.08 -0.01 19.96
N GLN A 125 7.15 0.74 20.31
CA GLN A 125 8.51 0.23 20.35
C GLN A 125 8.62 -1.03 21.22
N ARG A 126 8.16 -0.97 22.48
CA ARG A 126 8.20 -2.14 23.38
C ARG A 126 7.44 -3.34 22.82
N LYS A 127 6.27 -3.12 22.21
CA LYS A 127 5.47 -4.18 21.57
C LYS A 127 6.28 -4.84 20.44
N VAL A 128 6.86 -4.04 19.55
CA VAL A 128 7.59 -4.53 18.37
C VAL A 128 8.89 -5.23 18.78
N GLU A 129 9.66 -4.67 19.72
CA GLU A 129 10.86 -5.33 20.25
C GLU A 129 10.52 -6.68 20.89
N ALA A 130 9.42 -6.79 21.63
CA ALA A 130 8.97 -8.05 22.23
C ALA A 130 8.58 -9.09 21.16
N ILE A 131 7.96 -8.65 20.05
CA ILE A 131 7.60 -9.52 18.92
C ILE A 131 8.87 -10.03 18.23
N VAL A 132 9.81 -9.13 17.90
CA VAL A 132 11.08 -9.48 17.25
C VAL A 132 11.90 -10.43 18.11
N LYS A 133 11.99 -10.18 19.42
CA LYS A 133 12.67 -11.07 20.38
C LYS A 133 12.03 -12.46 20.44
N LYS A 134 10.69 -12.56 20.36
CA LYS A 134 9.99 -13.86 20.37
C LYS A 134 10.08 -14.61 19.05
N LEU A 135 10.17 -13.92 17.91
CA LEU A 135 10.45 -14.56 16.62
C LEU A 135 11.86 -15.14 16.61
N ASP A 136 12.81 -14.41 17.20
CA ASP A 136 14.23 -14.76 17.23
C ASP A 136 14.80 -15.00 15.82
N LEU A 137 14.49 -14.05 14.91
CA LEU A 137 14.92 -14.04 13.51
C LEU A 137 15.39 -12.64 13.12
N PRO A 138 16.43 -12.50 12.29
CA PRO A 138 16.91 -11.19 11.87
C PRO A 138 15.94 -10.55 10.89
N MET A 139 15.62 -9.27 11.13
CA MET A 139 14.69 -8.52 10.29
C MET A 139 14.87 -7.01 10.41
N LEU A 140 14.20 -6.29 9.52
CA LEU A 140 13.95 -4.85 9.67
C LEU A 140 12.47 -4.62 9.98
N VAL A 141 12.16 -3.57 10.74
CA VAL A 141 10.78 -3.14 10.97
C VAL A 141 10.65 -1.65 10.70
N PHE A 142 9.64 -1.28 9.92
CA PHE A 142 9.30 0.09 9.53
C PHE A 142 7.86 0.41 9.93
N LEU A 143 7.67 1.47 10.70
CA LEU A 143 6.37 1.89 11.23
C LEU A 143 6.03 3.29 10.74
N GLY A 144 5.15 3.38 9.73
CA GLY A 144 4.66 4.66 9.21
C GLY A 144 3.52 5.20 10.07
N THR A 145 3.66 6.40 10.61
CA THR A 145 2.72 6.96 11.60
C THR A 145 1.74 7.97 11.01
N ASP A 146 2.13 8.70 9.98
CA ASP A 146 1.34 9.75 9.36
C ASP A 146 0.71 9.32 8.03
N ASP A 147 -0.27 10.10 7.56
CA ASP A 147 -0.81 9.93 6.20
C ASP A 147 0.08 10.62 5.15
N ASN A 148 1.33 10.16 5.05
CA ASN A 148 2.32 10.71 4.11
C ASN A 148 3.02 9.60 3.32
N LEU A 149 4.12 9.93 2.64
CA LEU A 149 4.89 9.00 1.80
C LEU A 149 5.33 7.71 2.53
N MET A 150 5.48 7.74 3.87
CA MET A 150 5.91 6.61 4.68
C MET A 150 4.79 5.59 4.94
N ARG A 151 3.53 5.98 4.72
CA ARG A 151 2.36 5.12 4.91
C ARG A 151 2.05 4.31 3.65
N LYS A 152 1.90 3.00 3.84
CA LYS A 152 1.36 2.09 2.81
C LYS A 152 -0.02 2.60 2.34
N PRO A 153 -0.34 2.58 1.04
CA PRO A 153 0.34 1.80 -0.01
C PRO A 153 1.50 2.54 -0.70
N ARG A 154 1.90 3.72 -0.21
CA ARG A 154 3.05 4.45 -0.79
C ARG A 154 4.35 3.76 -0.42
N VAL A 155 5.37 3.96 -1.25
CA VAL A 155 6.64 3.21 -1.21
C VAL A 155 7.74 3.92 -0.40
N GLY A 156 7.41 4.96 0.38
CA GLY A 156 8.41 5.75 1.10
C GLY A 156 9.23 4.90 2.08
N ALA A 157 8.58 4.10 2.93
CA ALA A 157 9.28 3.22 3.86
C ALA A 157 10.17 2.18 3.15
N TRP A 158 9.76 1.70 1.98
CA TRP A 158 10.59 0.81 1.14
C TRP A 158 11.84 1.53 0.61
N LYS A 159 11.72 2.78 0.17
CA LYS A 159 12.87 3.59 -0.25
C LYS A 159 13.83 3.84 0.90
N GLU A 160 13.32 4.10 2.11
CA GLU A 160 14.16 4.26 3.31
C GLU A 160 14.87 2.96 3.69
N MET A 161 14.22 1.81 3.50
CA MET A 161 14.87 0.51 3.63
C MET A 161 16.05 0.38 2.67
N LEU A 162 15.88 0.69 1.37
CA LEU A 162 16.99 0.61 0.40
C LEU A 162 18.16 1.53 0.80
N LYS A 163 17.88 2.76 1.24
CA LYS A 163 18.91 3.68 1.77
C LYS A 163 19.65 3.10 2.97
N LEU A 164 18.92 2.52 3.93
CA LEU A 164 19.50 1.87 5.12
C LEU A 164 20.39 0.67 4.74
N LEU A 165 20.11 0.01 3.62
CA LEU A 165 20.90 -1.10 3.08
C LEU A 165 22.09 -0.64 2.22
N GLY A 166 22.29 0.67 2.04
CA GLY A 166 23.33 1.22 1.14
C GLY A 166 23.09 0.82 -0.32
N ALA A 167 21.84 0.65 -0.71
CA ALA A 167 21.45 0.22 -2.06
C ALA A 167 21.13 1.43 -2.95
N ASP A 168 21.81 1.50 -4.09
CA ASP A 168 21.59 2.52 -5.12
C ASP A 168 20.47 2.09 -6.07
N GLY A 169 19.23 2.10 -5.57
CA GLY A 169 18.02 1.90 -6.36
C GLY A 169 17.43 0.49 -6.32
N GLU A 170 16.40 0.29 -7.15
CA GLU A 170 15.53 -0.90 -7.12
C GLU A 170 16.23 -2.17 -7.62
N GLU A 171 17.30 -2.06 -8.42
CA GLU A 171 18.11 -3.18 -8.92
C GLU A 171 18.84 -3.94 -7.80
N ALA A 172 18.95 -3.34 -6.61
CA ALA A 172 19.49 -4.01 -5.44
C ALA A 172 18.57 -5.10 -4.88
N VAL A 173 17.34 -5.23 -5.41
CA VAL A 173 16.33 -6.19 -4.96
C VAL A 173 15.87 -7.07 -6.12
N ASP A 174 15.89 -8.37 -5.90
CA ASP A 174 15.27 -9.33 -6.82
C ASP A 174 13.76 -9.29 -6.62
N LYS A 175 13.08 -8.42 -7.36
CA LYS A 175 11.63 -8.24 -7.27
C LYS A 175 10.85 -9.49 -7.67
N GLN A 176 11.40 -10.32 -8.56
CA GLN A 176 10.71 -11.52 -9.05
C GLN A 176 10.64 -12.61 -7.98
N SER A 177 11.71 -12.74 -7.18
CA SER A 177 11.76 -13.66 -6.05
C SER A 177 11.20 -13.07 -4.76
N SER A 178 11.12 -11.74 -4.66
CA SER A 178 10.59 -11.04 -3.48
C SER A 178 9.07 -11.13 -3.37
N LEU A 179 8.58 -11.02 -2.14
CA LEU A 179 7.16 -11.12 -1.82
C LEU A 179 6.74 -10.15 -0.72
N TYR A 180 5.44 -9.84 -0.70
CA TYR A 180 4.77 -9.14 0.41
C TYR A 180 3.57 -9.94 0.88
N CYS A 181 3.42 -10.10 2.20
CA CYS A 181 2.26 -10.74 2.81
C CYS A 181 1.51 -9.75 3.71
N GLY A 182 0.19 -9.61 3.51
CA GLY A 182 -0.64 -8.70 4.32
C GLY A 182 -2.13 -8.97 4.25
N ASP A 183 -2.88 -8.58 5.28
CA ASP A 183 -4.31 -8.88 5.41
C ASP A 183 -5.19 -7.88 4.64
N ALA A 184 -4.73 -6.64 4.45
CA ALA A 184 -5.47 -5.60 3.74
C ALA A 184 -5.35 -5.78 2.22
N ALA A 185 -6.02 -6.81 1.70
CA ALA A 185 -5.99 -7.20 0.29
C ALA A 185 -7.19 -6.69 -0.53
N GLY A 186 -8.23 -6.16 0.12
CA GLY A 186 -9.47 -5.74 -0.53
C GLY A 186 -10.43 -6.89 -0.79
N ARG A 187 -10.33 -7.98 -0.04
CA ARG A 187 -11.21 -9.14 -0.23
C ARG A 187 -12.68 -8.79 0.07
N PRO A 188 -13.64 -9.23 -0.77
CA PRO A 188 -15.05 -8.89 -0.60
C PRO A 188 -15.68 -9.61 0.59
N LYS A 189 -16.90 -9.21 0.94
CA LYS A 189 -17.70 -9.92 1.95
C LYS A 189 -18.18 -11.25 1.38
N ILE A 190 -18.02 -12.32 2.16
CA ILE A 190 -18.58 -13.64 1.86
C ILE A 190 -19.30 -14.21 3.10
N ALA A 191 -20.01 -15.33 2.94
CA ALA A 191 -20.60 -16.02 4.09
C ALA A 191 -19.51 -16.36 5.13
N GLY A 192 -19.72 -15.95 6.38
CA GLY A 192 -18.76 -16.20 7.47
C GLY A 192 -17.53 -15.29 7.51
N ARG A 193 -17.38 -14.33 6.58
CA ARG A 193 -16.22 -13.41 6.56
C ARG A 193 -16.62 -12.00 6.10
N ALA A 194 -16.31 -11.02 6.94
CA ALA A 194 -16.47 -9.62 6.57
C ALA A 194 -15.53 -9.24 5.40
N LYS A 195 -15.89 -8.19 4.66
CA LYS A 195 -14.97 -7.62 3.68
C LYS A 195 -13.74 -7.04 4.38
N ASP A 196 -12.61 -7.03 3.67
CA ASP A 196 -11.43 -6.30 4.13
C ASP A 196 -11.75 -4.82 4.22
N PHE A 197 -11.15 -4.14 5.21
CA PHE A 197 -11.36 -2.71 5.36
C PHE A 197 -10.67 -1.89 4.27
N ALA A 198 -9.55 -2.39 3.75
CA ALA A 198 -8.75 -1.73 2.74
C ALA A 198 -8.00 -2.75 1.89
N ALA A 199 -7.48 -2.29 0.75
CA ALA A 199 -6.56 -3.03 -0.12
C ALA A 199 -5.11 -2.51 0.01
N THR A 200 -4.76 -1.95 1.16
CA THR A 200 -3.51 -1.20 1.38
C THR A 200 -2.26 -2.06 1.17
N ASP A 201 -2.27 -3.30 1.64
CA ASP A 201 -1.11 -4.19 1.55
C ASP A 201 -0.92 -4.71 0.14
N TYR A 202 -2.02 -5.08 -0.52
CA TYR A 202 -1.96 -5.50 -1.91
C TYR A 202 -1.52 -4.35 -2.82
N LYS A 203 -2.06 -3.13 -2.63
CA LYS A 203 -1.62 -1.95 -3.37
C LYS A 203 -0.17 -1.59 -3.10
N PHE A 204 0.34 -1.81 -1.89
CA PHE A 204 1.76 -1.64 -1.59
C PHE A 204 2.61 -2.60 -2.42
N ALA A 205 2.27 -3.89 -2.46
CA ALA A 205 2.96 -4.88 -3.28
C ALA A 205 2.89 -4.57 -4.79
N LEU A 206 1.73 -4.11 -5.27
CA LEU A 206 1.54 -3.65 -6.65
C LEU A 206 2.46 -2.47 -7.00
N ASN A 207 2.52 -1.45 -6.13
CA ASN A 207 3.39 -0.29 -6.34
C ASN A 207 4.88 -0.64 -6.30
N LEU A 208 5.25 -1.71 -5.61
CA LEU A 208 6.62 -2.24 -5.58
C LEU A 208 6.93 -3.14 -6.78
N GLY A 209 5.91 -3.71 -7.43
CA GLY A 209 6.06 -4.71 -8.49
C GLY A 209 6.53 -6.06 -7.97
N ILE A 210 6.13 -6.44 -6.75
CA ILE A 210 6.50 -7.73 -6.11
C ILE A 210 5.28 -8.62 -5.92
N ARG A 211 5.51 -9.93 -5.73
CA ARG A 211 4.42 -10.89 -5.51
C ARG A 211 3.69 -10.60 -4.21
N PHE A 212 2.37 -10.76 -4.20
CA PHE A 212 1.54 -10.57 -3.00
C PHE A 212 0.91 -11.89 -2.54
N HIS A 213 0.83 -12.07 -1.22
CA HIS A 213 0.10 -13.14 -0.56
C HIS A 213 -0.82 -12.58 0.54
N THR A 214 -1.97 -13.21 0.74
CA THR A 214 -2.74 -13.00 1.97
C THR A 214 -2.17 -13.90 3.09
N PRO A 215 -2.44 -13.63 4.38
CA PRO A 215 -1.97 -14.48 5.47
C PRO A 215 -2.49 -15.91 5.34
N ASP A 216 -3.74 -16.07 4.90
CA ASP A 216 -4.35 -17.38 4.72
C ASP A 216 -3.70 -18.18 3.57
N ASP A 217 -3.36 -17.52 2.45
CA ASP A 217 -2.61 -18.14 1.36
C ASP A 217 -1.18 -18.48 1.81
N PHE A 218 -0.51 -17.57 2.50
CA PHE A 218 0.90 -17.73 2.87
C PHE A 218 1.14 -18.77 3.99
N PHE A 219 0.38 -18.67 5.08
CA PHE A 219 0.58 -19.51 6.27
C PHE A 219 -0.19 -20.82 6.19
N PHE A 220 -1.41 -20.82 5.63
CA PHE A 220 -2.26 -22.02 5.55
C PHE A 220 -2.27 -22.68 4.18
N ASP A 221 -1.50 -22.16 3.21
CA ASP A 221 -1.49 -22.64 1.82
C ASP A 221 -2.90 -22.67 1.19
N SER A 222 -3.79 -21.79 1.66
CA SER A 222 -5.20 -21.76 1.29
C SER A 222 -5.40 -21.65 -0.22
N LYS A 223 -6.19 -22.56 -0.80
CA LYS A 223 -6.52 -22.54 -2.24
C LYS A 223 -7.85 -21.86 -2.54
N GLN A 224 -8.51 -21.27 -1.53
CA GLN A 224 -9.77 -20.59 -1.78
C GLN A 224 -9.52 -19.36 -2.66
N ARG A 225 -10.44 -19.13 -3.60
CA ARG A 225 -10.31 -18.08 -4.60
C ARG A 225 -10.14 -16.69 -3.97
N ILE A 226 -10.84 -16.44 -2.86
CA ILE A 226 -10.79 -15.16 -2.14
C ILE A 226 -9.38 -14.83 -1.61
N HIS A 227 -8.53 -15.81 -1.38
CA HIS A 227 -7.17 -15.61 -0.87
C HIS A 227 -6.10 -15.56 -1.96
N THR A 228 -6.41 -16.08 -3.15
CA THR A 228 -5.41 -16.40 -4.19
C THR A 228 -5.67 -15.68 -5.52
N ARG A 229 -6.88 -15.15 -5.76
CA ARG A 229 -7.22 -14.50 -7.02
C ARG A 229 -7.66 -13.04 -6.82
N PRO A 230 -6.78 -12.08 -7.20
CA PRO A 230 -7.06 -10.65 -7.06
C PRO A 230 -8.18 -10.11 -7.95
N ASP A 231 -8.64 -10.86 -8.95
CA ASP A 231 -9.76 -10.46 -9.82
C ASP A 231 -11.07 -10.27 -9.06
N THR A 232 -11.17 -10.88 -7.87
CA THR A 232 -12.33 -10.73 -6.97
C THR A 232 -12.16 -9.62 -5.94
N TRP A 233 -11.00 -8.96 -5.88
CA TRP A 233 -10.69 -7.97 -4.84
C TRP A 233 -11.11 -6.56 -5.25
N GLU A 234 -11.64 -5.82 -4.28
CA GLU A 234 -12.17 -4.46 -4.44
C GLU A 234 -11.04 -3.42 -4.27
N LEU A 235 -10.31 -3.14 -5.35
CA LEU A 235 -9.21 -2.16 -5.32
C LEU A 235 -9.69 -0.71 -5.41
N GLY A 236 -10.87 -0.46 -5.98
CA GLY A 236 -11.32 0.88 -6.33
C GLY A 236 -10.51 1.45 -7.51
N PHE A 237 -10.26 2.76 -7.49
CA PHE A 237 -9.56 3.45 -8.58
C PHE A 237 -8.10 3.01 -8.71
N ASP A 238 -7.68 2.72 -9.95
CA ASP A 238 -6.30 2.40 -10.33
C ASP A 238 -5.66 3.60 -11.06
N PRO A 239 -4.67 4.29 -10.47
CA PRO A 239 -4.02 5.41 -11.13
C PRO A 239 -3.14 4.99 -12.33
N HIS A 240 -2.76 3.71 -12.47
CA HIS A 240 -2.02 3.26 -13.66
C HIS A 240 -2.89 3.25 -14.92
N SER A 241 -4.22 3.30 -14.78
CA SER A 241 -5.13 3.39 -15.91
C SER A 241 -5.23 4.81 -16.48
N ILE A 242 -4.58 5.80 -15.87
CA ILE A 242 -4.56 7.17 -16.38
C ILE A 242 -3.71 7.16 -17.66
N ALA A 243 -4.36 7.13 -18.82
CA ALA A 243 -3.69 7.41 -20.08
C ALA A 243 -3.27 8.88 -20.08
N ILE A 244 -1.97 9.14 -20.20
CA ILE A 244 -1.48 10.48 -20.55
C ILE A 244 -1.79 10.68 -22.03
N SER A 245 -3.03 11.07 -22.34
CA SER A 245 -3.32 11.61 -23.65
C SER A 245 -2.65 12.98 -23.70
N ASP A 246 -1.70 13.17 -24.62
CA ASP A 246 -1.29 14.51 -25.02
C ASP A 246 -2.56 15.28 -25.33
N ALA A 247 -2.84 16.31 -24.54
CA ALA A 247 -3.94 17.22 -24.81
C ALA A 247 -3.63 17.85 -26.17
N SER A 248 -4.22 17.28 -27.23
CA SER A 248 -4.19 17.87 -28.56
C SER A 248 -4.99 19.16 -28.44
N ALA A 249 -4.26 20.25 -28.26
CA ALA A 249 -4.78 21.59 -28.31
C ALA A 249 -5.39 21.81 -29.70
N GLY A 250 -6.70 21.57 -29.81
CA GLY A 250 -7.49 21.94 -30.96
C GLY A 250 -7.36 23.45 -31.16
N LYS A 251 -6.65 23.85 -32.21
CA LYS A 251 -6.60 25.25 -32.67
C LYS A 251 -8.02 25.67 -33.05
N CYS A 252 -8.59 26.63 -32.34
CA CYS A 252 -9.82 27.31 -32.78
C CYS A 252 -9.46 28.68 -33.35
N ALA A 253 -9.83 28.90 -34.61
CA ALA A 253 -9.58 30.12 -35.36
C ALA A 253 -10.46 31.27 -34.85
N ILE A 254 -9.87 32.47 -34.78
CA ILE A 254 -10.52 33.70 -34.33
C ILE A 254 -11.49 34.19 -35.42
N CYS A 255 -12.75 34.39 -35.07
CA CYS A 255 -13.70 35.15 -35.89
C CYS A 255 -14.05 36.48 -35.21
N GLN A 256 -13.90 37.58 -35.94
CA GLN A 256 -14.32 38.91 -35.55
C GLN A 256 -15.80 39.09 -35.87
N HIS A 257 -16.60 39.52 -34.90
CA HIS A 257 -17.64 40.58 -35.00
C HIS A 257 -18.47 40.63 -33.69
N THR A 258 -18.40 41.76 -32.98
CA THR A 258 -19.37 42.33 -32.03
C THR A 258 -20.42 41.41 -31.35
N LYS A 259 -20.04 40.80 -30.21
CA LYS A 259 -20.80 40.39 -28.99
C LYS A 259 -19.89 39.39 -28.26
N LEU A 260 -19.56 39.61 -26.99
CA LEU A 260 -18.52 38.81 -26.30
C LEU A 260 -18.95 37.33 -26.17
N PRO A 261 -18.21 36.38 -26.75
CA PRO A 261 -18.54 34.96 -26.64
C PRO A 261 -18.21 34.42 -25.24
N ILE A 262 -19.20 33.86 -24.56
CA ILE A 262 -19.02 33.10 -23.31
C ILE A 262 -18.85 31.63 -23.68
N ARG A 263 -17.85 31.00 -23.10
CA ARG A 263 -17.62 29.57 -23.23
C ARG A 263 -17.88 28.97 -21.77
N CYS A 264 -18.32 27.70 -21.57
CA CYS A 264 -18.14 26.74 -20.40
C CYS A 264 -17.44 25.27 -20.59
N PHE A 265 -16.13 25.01 -20.37
CA PHE A 265 -15.21 23.86 -20.65
C PHE A 265 -15.30 23.06 -19.37
N GLU A 266 -16.04 21.98 -19.45
CA GLU A 266 -16.17 21.02 -18.38
C GLU A 266 -14.90 20.14 -18.37
N MET A 267 -14.16 20.17 -17.27
CA MET A 267 -13.14 19.16 -17.04
C MET A 267 -13.84 17.91 -16.50
N ASP A 268 -14.09 16.94 -17.39
CA ASP A 268 -14.66 15.63 -17.00
C ASP A 268 -13.60 14.81 -16.25
N VAL A 269 -13.43 15.14 -14.97
CA VAL A 269 -12.57 14.42 -14.04
C VAL A 269 -13.47 13.55 -13.18
N PRO A 270 -13.38 12.21 -13.27
CA PRO A 270 -14.12 11.34 -12.38
C PRO A 270 -13.76 11.60 -10.91
N LYS A 271 -14.74 11.55 -10.01
CA LYS A 271 -14.54 11.75 -8.57
C LYS A 271 -13.37 10.96 -7.98
N PRO A 272 -13.16 9.67 -8.31
CA PRO A 272 -12.02 8.93 -7.78
C PRO A 272 -10.66 9.49 -8.23
N LEU A 273 -10.57 9.98 -9.47
CA LEU A 273 -9.37 10.66 -9.98
C LEU A 273 -9.16 12.00 -9.27
N ALA A 274 -10.20 12.81 -9.07
CA ALA A 274 -10.09 14.06 -8.31
C ALA A 274 -9.61 13.83 -6.87
N MET A 275 -10.14 12.80 -6.19
CA MET A 275 -9.68 12.41 -4.84
C MET A 275 -8.21 11.94 -4.85
N HIS A 276 -7.80 11.18 -5.88
CA HIS A 276 -6.42 10.75 -6.06
C HIS A 276 -5.47 11.95 -6.27
N LEU A 277 -5.82 12.86 -7.19
CA LEU A 277 -5.03 14.06 -7.46
C LEU A 277 -4.95 14.97 -6.24
N ASN A 278 -6.03 15.11 -5.47
CA ASN A 278 -6.01 15.86 -4.21
C ASN A 278 -5.06 15.24 -3.17
N ALA A 279 -5.03 13.91 -3.07
CA ALA A 279 -4.07 13.21 -2.22
C ALA A 279 -2.63 13.41 -2.71
N PHE A 280 -2.39 13.32 -4.02
CA PHE A 280 -1.07 13.59 -4.63
C PHE A 280 -0.59 15.01 -4.33
N ARG A 281 -1.45 16.03 -4.54
CA ARG A 281 -1.15 17.44 -4.24
C ARG A 281 -0.73 17.65 -2.78
N SER A 282 -1.43 16.99 -1.84
CA SER A 282 -1.11 17.09 -0.42
C SER A 282 0.26 16.52 -0.04
N LEU A 283 0.80 15.61 -0.87
CA LEU A 283 2.12 15.01 -0.68
C LEU A 283 3.25 15.84 -1.30
N THR A 284 2.94 16.71 -2.27
CA THR A 284 3.91 17.53 -3.02
C THR A 284 3.86 19.01 -2.63
N GLU A 285 3.52 19.30 -1.37
CA GLU A 285 3.49 20.65 -0.76
C GLU A 285 2.36 21.59 -1.23
N GLN A 286 1.37 21.09 -1.96
CA GLN A 286 0.17 21.87 -2.27
C GLN A 286 -0.94 21.65 -1.24
N LYS A 287 -1.69 22.72 -0.93
CA LYS A 287 -2.78 22.67 0.06
C LYS A 287 -3.83 21.62 -0.33
N LYS A 288 -4.10 20.68 0.57
CA LYS A 288 -5.16 19.67 0.41
C LYS A 288 -6.53 20.38 0.39
N ILE A 289 -7.35 20.07 -0.61
CA ILE A 289 -8.76 20.47 -0.64
C ILE A 289 -9.52 19.59 0.36
N PRO A 290 -10.37 20.15 1.24
CA PRO A 290 -11.18 19.34 2.15
C PRO A 290 -12.06 18.33 1.41
N ASP A 291 -12.06 17.07 1.86
CA ASP A 291 -12.81 15.99 1.19
C ASP A 291 -14.33 16.29 1.14
N ILE A 292 -14.86 17.04 2.12
CA ILE A 292 -16.24 17.53 2.16
C ILE A 292 -16.55 18.44 0.97
N ALA A 293 -15.61 19.31 0.57
CA ALA A 293 -15.80 20.19 -0.58
C ALA A 293 -15.87 19.40 -1.89
N ILE A 294 -14.99 18.41 -2.07
CA ILE A 294 -15.01 17.53 -3.25
C ILE A 294 -16.32 16.72 -3.28
N HIS A 295 -16.72 16.14 -2.14
CA HIS A 295 -17.98 15.41 -2.07
C HIS A 295 -19.20 16.31 -2.33
N GLY A 296 -19.19 17.54 -1.83
CA GLY A 296 -20.21 18.54 -2.08
C GLY A 296 -20.30 18.91 -3.57
N TYR A 297 -19.15 19.11 -4.23
CA TYR A 297 -19.09 19.38 -5.67
C TYR A 297 -19.78 18.26 -6.46
N TYR A 298 -19.32 17.01 -6.36
CA TYR A 298 -19.90 15.91 -7.15
C TYR A 298 -21.35 15.56 -6.77
N LYS A 299 -21.78 15.88 -5.54
CA LYS A 299 -23.18 15.69 -5.13
C LYS A 299 -24.12 16.70 -5.80
N ASN A 300 -23.64 17.94 -5.98
CA ASN A 300 -24.43 19.06 -6.49
C ASN A 300 -24.11 19.40 -7.95
N PHE A 301 -23.19 18.66 -8.57
CA PHE A 301 -22.75 18.91 -9.93
C PHE A 301 -23.89 18.68 -10.92
N VAL A 302 -24.08 19.64 -11.81
CA VAL A 302 -25.02 19.58 -12.93
C VAL A 302 -24.22 19.97 -14.16
N SER A 303 -24.10 19.07 -15.14
CA SER A 303 -23.35 19.38 -16.35
C SER A 303 -23.94 20.61 -17.04
N PRO A 304 -23.09 21.53 -17.51
CA PRO A 304 -23.51 22.73 -18.22
C PRO A 304 -24.24 22.37 -19.51
N THR A 305 -25.47 22.86 -19.65
CA THR A 305 -26.25 22.76 -20.90
C THR A 305 -26.35 24.11 -21.57
N VAL A 306 -26.40 24.13 -22.90
CA VAL A 306 -26.59 25.33 -23.75
C VAL A 306 -27.79 26.20 -23.31
N SER A 307 -28.83 25.61 -22.73
CA SER A 307 -30.06 26.28 -22.28
C SER A 307 -30.02 26.87 -20.85
N ALA A 308 -29.05 26.47 -20.01
CA ALA A 308 -28.96 26.89 -18.60
C ALA A 308 -28.60 28.37 -18.43
N SER A 309 -28.12 29.01 -19.49
CA SER A 309 -27.75 30.42 -19.56
C SER A 309 -28.95 31.39 -19.50
N LYS A 310 -30.19 30.93 -19.78
CA LYS A 310 -31.39 31.79 -19.84
C LYS A 310 -32.00 32.15 -18.48
N LYS A 311 -31.64 31.48 -17.38
CA LYS A 311 -32.39 31.57 -16.11
C LYS A 311 -32.09 32.82 -15.26
N HIS A 312 -31.10 33.63 -15.62
CA HIS A 312 -30.70 34.86 -14.91
C HIS A 312 -30.90 36.14 -15.73
N GLY A 313 -31.80 36.14 -16.72
CA GLY A 313 -32.17 37.37 -17.46
C GLY A 313 -31.17 37.82 -18.52
N MET A 314 -30.18 37.00 -18.87
CA MET A 314 -29.33 37.22 -20.05
C MET A 314 -29.66 36.17 -21.11
N SER A 315 -30.17 36.60 -22.27
CA SER A 315 -30.32 35.69 -23.42
C SER A 315 -28.95 35.42 -24.03
N LEU A 316 -28.43 34.20 -23.86
CA LEU A 316 -27.23 33.75 -24.54
C LEU A 316 -27.64 32.66 -25.54
N ASN A 317 -27.47 32.97 -26.83
CA ASN A 317 -27.49 31.97 -27.89
C ASN A 317 -26.08 31.39 -27.97
N CYS A 318 -25.90 30.17 -27.48
CA CYS A 318 -24.64 29.45 -27.56
C CYS A 318 -24.76 28.40 -28.69
N GLU A 319 -24.32 28.76 -29.89
CA GLU A 319 -23.90 27.77 -30.88
C GLU A 319 -22.39 27.58 -30.73
N ASN A 320 -22.04 26.35 -30.35
CA ASN A 320 -20.71 25.75 -30.28
C ASN A 320 -19.66 26.39 -29.35
N ASP A 321 -19.02 25.47 -28.62
CA ASP A 321 -17.80 25.60 -27.82
C ASP A 321 -17.88 26.36 -26.49
N ILE A 322 -17.74 25.58 -25.41
CA ILE A 322 -18.08 25.93 -24.03
C ILE A 322 -16.71 25.83 -23.22
N LEU A 323 -16.10 26.92 -22.58
CA LEU A 323 -15.03 27.24 -21.46
C LEU A 323 -15.38 27.86 -20.02
N CYS A 324 -15.43 27.13 -18.88
CA CYS A 324 -15.78 27.51 -17.50
C CYS A 324 -14.87 26.65 -16.65
N LEU A 325 -13.83 27.27 -16.12
CA LEU A 325 -12.94 26.63 -15.17
C LEU A 325 -13.65 26.53 -13.81
N VAL A 326 -13.87 25.30 -13.35
CA VAL A 326 -14.03 24.95 -11.93
C VAL A 326 -13.04 23.83 -11.61
#